data_AF-A0A0F2C397-F1
#
_entry.id   AF-A0A0F2C397-F1
#
_cell.length_a   1.000
_cell.length_b   1.000
_cell.length_c   1.000
_cell.angle_alpha   90.00
_cell.angle_beta   90.00
_cell.angle_gamma   90.00
#
_symmetry.space_group_name_H-M   'P 1'
#
loop_
_entity.id
_entity.type
_entity.pdbx_description
1 polymer ?
#
loop_
_entity_poly.entity_id
_entity_poly.type
_entity_poly.pdbx_seq_one_letter_code
_entity_poly.pdbx_strand_id
1 'polypeptide(L)'
;MPHDDMTVDDVLDLVRAHLPAATKAYRRSDVELTFVLYDAFAVRGSYDDYGSGSWGFGILLGGDASVSEVLGRRLSIRGTRDQVREALKAIDEYVRLRVGREYLAAYEAAYGARGFQP
;
A
#
# COMPACT_ATOMS: atom_id res chain seq x y z
N MET A 1 22.50 -6.06 -4.44
CA MET A 1 21.71 -4.81 -4.38
C MET A 1 21.69 -4.36 -2.93
N PRO A 2 21.73 -3.05 -2.63
CA PRO A 2 21.57 -2.59 -1.24
C PRO A 2 20.16 -2.93 -0.74
N HIS A 3 20.06 -3.32 0.52
CA HIS A 3 18.81 -3.58 1.23
C HIS A 3 18.75 -2.67 2.46
N ASP A 4 17.60 -2.05 2.66
CA ASP A 4 17.27 -1.35 3.90
C ASP A 4 16.57 -2.37 4.80
N ASP A 5 17.07 -2.55 6.01
CA ASP A 5 16.38 -3.33 7.04
C ASP A 5 15.16 -2.53 7.51
N MET A 6 14.02 -2.77 6.86
CA MET A 6 12.75 -2.07 7.11
C MET A 6 11.81 -2.95 7.90
N THR A 7 11.50 -2.52 9.12
CA THR A 7 10.47 -3.14 9.94
C THR A 7 9.06 -2.86 9.40
N VAL A 8 8.05 -3.53 9.96
CA VAL A 8 6.65 -3.19 9.66
C VAL A 8 6.34 -1.72 9.99
N ASP A 9 6.91 -1.18 11.07
CA ASP A 9 6.64 0.20 11.47
C ASP A 9 7.25 1.19 10.48
N ASP A 10 8.44 0.90 9.94
CA ASP A 10 9.04 1.68 8.87
C ASP A 10 8.14 1.78 7.64
N VAL A 11 7.54 0.65 7.25
CA VAL A 11 6.64 0.62 6.09
C VAL A 11 5.29 1.26 6.39
N LEU A 12 4.75 1.10 7.61
CA LEU A 12 3.56 1.82 8.05
C LEU A 12 3.77 3.34 8.00
N ASP A 13 4.93 3.83 8.40
CA ASP A 13 5.27 5.24 8.31
C ASP A 13 5.38 5.71 6.85
N LEU A 14 5.92 4.88 5.95
CA LEU A 14 5.89 5.16 4.51
C LEU A 14 4.46 5.20 3.96
N VAL A 15 3.59 4.29 4.39
CA VAL A 15 2.17 4.29 4.01
C VAL A 15 1.50 5.59 4.45
N ARG A 16 1.66 5.98 5.71
CA ARG A 16 1.08 7.23 6.25
C ARG A 16 1.61 8.48 5.55
N ALA A 17 2.91 8.50 5.23
CA ALA A 17 3.56 9.64 4.59
C ALA A 17 3.19 9.80 3.10
N HIS A 18 2.94 8.69 2.39
CA HIS A 18 2.77 8.70 0.93
C HIS A 18 1.36 8.41 0.45
N LEU A 19 0.50 7.83 1.29
CA LEU A 19 -0.87 7.45 0.96
C LEU A 19 -1.83 8.09 1.96
N PRO A 20 -2.19 9.38 1.82
CA PRO A 20 -3.12 10.05 2.73
C PRO A 20 -4.53 9.44 2.71
N ALA A 21 -4.88 8.70 1.64
CA ALA A 21 -6.11 7.94 1.55
C ALA A 21 -6.05 6.57 2.24
N ALA A 22 -4.92 6.19 2.84
CA ALA A 22 -4.77 4.94 3.58
C ALA A 22 -5.45 5.05 4.95
N THR A 23 -6.57 4.38 5.09
CA THR A 23 -7.29 4.21 6.35
C THR A 23 -7.04 2.81 6.93
N LYS A 24 -7.30 2.62 8.22
CA LYS A 24 -7.16 1.32 8.90
C LYS A 24 -5.79 0.67 8.65
N ALA A 25 -4.73 1.46 8.66
CA ALA A 25 -3.36 0.98 8.52
C ALA A 25 -2.87 0.41 9.85
N TYR A 26 -2.59 -0.88 9.93
CA TYR A 26 -2.09 -1.53 11.14
C TYR A 26 -1.16 -2.71 10.84
N ARG A 27 -0.30 -2.98 11.81
CA ARG A 27 0.54 -4.18 11.89
C ARG A 27 -0.33 -5.41 12.11
N ARG A 28 -0.18 -6.43 11.27
CA ARG A 28 -0.80 -7.76 11.43
C ARG A 28 0.10 -8.71 12.22
N SER A 29 1.40 -8.67 11.93
CA SER A 29 2.47 -9.42 12.61
C SER A 29 3.79 -8.67 12.40
N ASP A 30 4.92 -9.22 12.85
CA ASP A 30 6.23 -8.60 12.65
C ASP A 30 6.72 -8.60 11.20
N VAL A 31 6.03 -9.32 10.31
CA VAL A 31 6.34 -9.42 8.88
C VAL A 31 5.14 -9.06 8.00
N GLU A 32 4.06 -8.52 8.55
CA GLU A 32 2.84 -8.26 7.78
C GLU A 32 2.12 -6.99 8.26
N LEU A 33 1.57 -6.25 7.30
CA LEU A 33 0.70 -5.10 7.53
C LEU A 33 -0.51 -5.12 6.59
N THR A 34 -1.54 -4.39 6.97
CA THR A 34 -2.72 -4.16 6.12
C THR A 34 -3.14 -2.70 6.22
N PHE A 35 -3.69 -2.17 5.13
CA PHE A 35 -4.39 -0.89 5.10
C PHE A 35 -5.50 -0.91 4.05
N VAL A 36 -6.38 0.08 4.08
CA VAL A 36 -7.48 0.26 3.13
C VAL A 36 -7.28 1.57 2.38
N LEU A 37 -7.41 1.56 1.06
CA LEU A 37 -7.37 2.75 0.21
C LEU A 37 -8.76 3.13 -0.27
N TYR A 38 -9.08 4.43 -0.13
CA TYR A 38 -10.32 5.04 -0.58
C TYR A 38 -11.58 4.30 -0.09
N ASP A 39 -11.52 3.73 1.11
CA ASP A 39 -12.57 2.87 1.70
C ASP A 39 -13.07 1.71 0.80
N ALA A 40 -12.29 1.34 -0.22
CA ALA A 40 -12.72 0.43 -1.28
C ALA A 40 -11.79 -0.77 -1.48
N PHE A 41 -10.48 -0.58 -1.32
CA PHE A 41 -9.48 -1.63 -1.60
C PHE A 41 -8.62 -1.92 -0.39
N ALA A 42 -8.60 -3.18 0.05
CA ALA A 42 -7.66 -3.64 1.06
C ALA A 42 -6.32 -4.00 0.40
N VAL A 43 -5.22 -3.58 1.02
CA VAL A 43 -3.86 -3.86 0.60
C VAL A 43 -3.14 -4.59 1.73
N ARG A 44 -2.48 -5.70 1.38
CA ARG A 44 -1.59 -6.44 2.28
C ARG A 44 -0.15 -6.18 1.88
N GLY A 45 0.68 -5.83 2.85
CA GLY A 45 2.13 -5.85 2.72
C GLY A 45 2.70 -7.01 3.51
N SER A 46 3.66 -7.73 2.96
CA SER A 46 4.39 -8.80 3.64
C SER A 46 5.90 -8.67 3.42
N TYR A 47 6.66 -8.90 4.47
CA TYR A 47 8.11 -9.03 4.43
C TYR A 47 8.48 -10.50 4.21
N ASP A 48 9.40 -10.72 3.28
CA ASP A 48 9.98 -12.03 2.96
C ASP A 48 11.49 -11.99 3.28
N ASP A 49 11.91 -12.87 4.17
CA ASP A 49 13.28 -12.98 4.67
C ASP A 49 14.14 -14.01 3.91
N TYR A 50 13.61 -14.69 2.88
CA TYR A 50 14.38 -15.60 2.04
C TYR A 50 15.41 -14.85 1.18
N GLY A 51 16.56 -14.53 1.78
CA GLY A 51 17.71 -13.92 1.13
C GLY A 51 18.19 -12.68 1.89
N SER A 52 17.77 -11.50 1.44
CA SER A 52 18.25 -10.21 1.93
C SER A 52 17.14 -9.30 2.46
N GLY A 53 15.96 -9.86 2.73
CA GLY A 53 14.81 -9.11 3.22
C GLY A 53 14.15 -8.26 2.14
N SER A 54 12.90 -8.54 1.82
CA SER A 54 12.17 -7.73 0.85
C SER A 54 10.70 -7.62 1.15
N TRP A 55 10.15 -6.43 0.92
CA TRP A 55 8.72 -6.20 1.01
C TRP A 55 8.03 -6.56 -0.30
N GLY A 56 6.86 -7.17 -0.19
CA GLY A 56 5.93 -7.35 -1.27
C GLY A 56 4.53 -6.88 -0.89
N PHE A 57 3.80 -6.40 -1.89
CA PHE A 57 2.44 -5.91 -1.70
C PHE A 57 1.46 -6.63 -2.61
N GLY A 58 0.24 -6.83 -2.11
CA GLY A 58 -0.88 -7.39 -2.85
C GLY A 58 -2.16 -6.61 -2.57
N ILE A 59 -2.91 -6.31 -3.61
CA ILE A 59 -4.26 -5.71 -3.50
C ILE A 59 -5.27 -6.85 -3.47
N LEU A 60 -6.09 -6.90 -2.42
CA LEU A 60 -7.09 -7.95 -2.21
C LEU A 60 -8.35 -7.62 -3.02
N LEU A 61 -8.79 -8.55 -3.87
CA LEU A 61 -9.96 -8.37 -4.76
C LEU A 61 -11.20 -9.14 -4.30
N GLY A 62 -11.15 -9.76 -3.12
CA GLY A 62 -12.22 -10.58 -2.55
C GLY A 62 -11.92 -12.08 -2.60
N GLY A 63 -12.44 -12.83 -1.62
CA GLY A 63 -12.05 -14.22 -1.39
C GLY A 63 -10.53 -14.33 -1.16
N ASP A 64 -9.90 -15.32 -1.77
CA ASP A 64 -8.45 -15.54 -1.72
C ASP A 64 -7.71 -14.88 -2.90
N ALA A 65 -8.39 -14.08 -3.72
CA ALA A 65 -7.79 -13.45 -4.89
C ALA A 65 -7.03 -12.17 -4.50
N SER A 66 -5.76 -12.10 -4.92
CA SER A 66 -4.94 -10.89 -4.80
C SER A 66 -4.18 -10.64 -6.09
N VAL A 67 -3.89 -9.36 -6.37
CA VAL A 67 -2.99 -8.97 -7.46
C VAL A 67 -1.74 -8.32 -6.90
N SER A 68 -0.58 -8.85 -7.31
CA SER A 68 0.75 -8.34 -6.97
C SER A 68 1.46 -7.74 -8.19
N GLU A 69 0.74 -7.55 -9.28
CA GLU A 69 1.18 -6.84 -10.48
C GLU A 69 0.05 -5.93 -10.94
N VAL A 70 0.36 -4.65 -11.11
CA VAL A 70 -0.60 -3.63 -11.52
C VAL A 70 0.04 -2.72 -12.54
N LEU A 71 -0.69 -2.38 -13.60
CA LEU A 71 -0.20 -1.46 -14.65
C LEU A 71 1.17 -1.89 -15.23
N GLY A 72 1.40 -3.21 -15.38
CA GLY A 72 2.67 -3.79 -15.84
C GLY A 72 3.83 -3.69 -14.83
N ARG A 73 3.56 -3.30 -13.59
CA ARG A 73 4.55 -3.13 -12.51
C ARG A 73 4.33 -4.18 -11.44
N ARG A 74 5.33 -5.02 -11.21
CA ARG A 74 5.34 -5.99 -10.10
C ARG A 74 5.41 -5.25 -8.76
N LEU A 75 4.73 -5.72 -7.73
CA LEU A 75 4.67 -5.10 -6.40
C LEU A 75 5.50 -5.85 -5.34
N SER A 76 6.18 -6.93 -5.72
CA SER A 76 7.04 -7.73 -4.85
C SER A 76 8.51 -7.33 -4.95
N ILE A 77 9.31 -7.82 -4.00
CA ILE A 77 10.78 -7.72 -3.99
C ILE A 77 11.22 -6.25 -3.93
N ARG A 78 10.83 -5.58 -2.85
CA ARG A 78 11.18 -4.19 -2.53
C ARG A 78 12.16 -4.18 -1.36
N GLY A 79 13.44 -4.10 -1.69
CA GLY A 79 14.54 -4.16 -0.71
C GLY A 79 14.92 -2.81 -0.13
N THR A 80 14.46 -1.68 -0.71
CA THR A 80 14.80 -0.33 -0.22
C THR A 80 13.57 0.52 0.03
N ARG A 81 13.70 1.57 0.85
CA ARG A 81 12.61 2.53 1.13
C ARG A 81 12.06 3.15 -0.15
N ASP A 82 12.93 3.50 -1.09
CA ASP A 82 12.51 4.09 -2.36
C ASP A 82 11.73 3.09 -3.21
N GLN A 83 12.16 1.82 -3.26
CA GLN A 83 11.42 0.77 -3.95
C GLN A 83 10.03 0.54 -3.34
N VAL A 84 9.93 0.59 -2.00
CA VAL A 84 8.64 0.54 -1.30
C VAL A 84 7.76 1.74 -1.70
N ARG A 85 8.31 2.97 -1.69
CA ARG A 85 7.57 4.18 -2.11
C ARG A 85 7.03 4.06 -3.52
N GLU A 86 7.83 3.58 -4.47
CA GLU A 86 7.38 3.39 -5.85
C GLU A 86 6.29 2.33 -5.96
N ALA A 87 6.33 1.27 -5.16
CA ALA A 87 5.24 0.29 -5.09
C ALA A 87 3.95 0.93 -4.54
N LEU A 88 4.04 1.74 -3.48
CA LEU A 88 2.88 2.44 -2.91
C LEU A 88 2.24 3.39 -3.93
N LYS A 89 3.03 4.14 -4.70
CA LYS A 89 2.54 5.00 -5.79
C LYS A 89 1.80 4.20 -6.87
N ALA A 90 2.36 3.07 -7.30
CA ALA A 90 1.72 2.23 -8.31
C ALA A 90 0.39 1.65 -7.81
N ILE A 91 0.30 1.30 -6.52
CA ILE A 91 -0.94 0.86 -5.87
C ILE A 91 -1.97 1.99 -5.85
N ASP A 92 -1.60 3.20 -5.43
CA ASP A 92 -2.49 4.36 -5.42
C ASP A 92 -3.07 4.64 -6.81
N GLU A 93 -2.19 4.73 -7.82
CA GLU A 93 -2.56 4.97 -9.21
C GLU A 93 -3.55 3.92 -9.72
N TYR A 94 -3.26 2.65 -9.47
CA TYR A 94 -4.15 1.55 -9.85
C TYR A 94 -5.53 1.65 -9.17
N VAL A 95 -5.56 1.92 -7.86
CA VAL A 95 -6.83 2.00 -7.13
C VAL A 95 -7.66 3.19 -7.59
N ARG A 96 -7.06 4.37 -7.80
CA ARG A 96 -7.74 5.57 -8.31
C ARG A 96 -8.39 5.31 -9.68
N LEU A 97 -7.71 4.59 -10.57
CA LEU A 97 -8.27 4.19 -11.86
C LEU A 97 -9.46 3.24 -11.71
N ARG A 98 -9.41 2.33 -10.72
CA ARG A 98 -10.41 1.27 -10.55
C ARG A 98 -11.67 1.72 -9.81
N VAL A 99 -11.58 2.68 -8.88
CA VAL A 99 -12.77 3.26 -8.21
C VAL A 99 -13.56 4.19 -9.14
N GLY A 100 -12.92 4.76 -10.16
CA GLY A 100 -13.55 5.68 -11.09
C GLY A 100 -13.68 7.11 -10.57
N ARG A 101 -14.02 8.02 -11.49
CA ARG A 101 -13.97 9.46 -11.23
C ARG A 101 -15.05 9.95 -10.27
N GLU A 102 -16.30 9.46 -10.38
CA GLU A 102 -17.37 9.92 -9.49
C GLU A 102 -17.10 9.51 -8.04
N TYR A 103 -16.63 8.28 -7.81
CA TYR A 103 -16.28 7.81 -6.48
C TYR A 103 -15.15 8.65 -5.88
N LEU A 104 -14.06 8.86 -6.65
CA LEU A 104 -12.92 9.63 -6.18
C LEU A 104 -13.32 11.07 -5.84
N ALA A 105 -14.16 11.71 -6.66
CA ALA A 105 -14.67 13.06 -6.39
C ALA A 105 -15.52 13.11 -5.11
N ALA A 106 -16.36 12.11 -4.87
CA ALA A 106 -17.16 12.02 -3.65
C ALA A 106 -16.28 11.79 -2.40
N TYR A 107 -15.28 10.92 -2.50
CA TYR A 107 -14.30 10.67 -1.45
C TYR A 107 -13.50 11.93 -1.12
N GLU A 108 -12.96 12.62 -2.13
CA GLU A 108 -12.20 13.87 -1.97
C GLU A 108 -13.07 15.00 -1.41
N ALA A 109 -14.36 15.08 -1.76
CA ALA A 109 -15.27 16.06 -1.14
C ALA A 109 -15.51 15.78 0.35
N ALA A 110 -15.59 14.51 0.75
CA ALA A 110 -15.81 14.11 2.14
C ALA A 110 -14.54 14.26 3.01
N TYR A 111 -13.37 13.91 2.45
CA TYR A 111 -12.14 13.75 3.22
C TYR A 111 -10.97 14.63 2.75
N GLY A 112 -10.98 15.17 1.54
CA GLY A 112 -9.87 15.96 0.98
C GLY A 112 -9.70 17.37 1.56
N ALA A 113 -10.76 17.95 2.14
CA ALA A 113 -10.69 19.26 2.80
C ALA A 113 -10.25 19.18 4.28
N ARG A 114 -10.29 17.99 4.87
CA ARG A 114 -9.71 17.72 6.20
C ARG A 114 -8.40 17.02 5.97
N GLY A 115 -7.27 17.71 6.18
CA GLY A 115 -6.01 17.00 6.38
C GLY A 115 -6.27 15.85 7.36
N PHE A 116 -6.04 14.62 6.89
CA PHE A 116 -6.33 13.39 7.63
C PHE A 116 -5.88 13.53 9.08
N GLN A 117 -6.83 13.44 10.02
CA GLN A 117 -6.56 13.44 11.45
C GLN A 117 -6.67 11.98 11.93
N PRO A 118 -5.61 11.41 12.52
CA PRO A 118 -5.54 10.01 12.93
C PRO A 118 -6.52 9.64 14.04
#